data_AF-A0A839U0V6-F1
#
_entry.id   AF-A0A839U0V6-F1
#
_cell.length_a   1.000
_cell.length_b   1.000
_cell.length_c   1.000
_cell.angle_alpha   90.00
_cell.angle_beta   90.00
_cell.angle_gamma   90.00
#
_symmetry.space_group_name_H-M   'P 1'
#
loop_
_entity.id
_entity.type
_entity.pdbx_description
1 polymer ?
#
loop_
_entity_poly.entity_id
_entity_poly.type
_entity_poly.pdbx_seq_one_letter_code
_entity_poly.pdbx_strand_id
1 'polypeptide(L)' 'MDISSQEEHMIQALREVALPPLFVLIRIRNDILNDTVNIEEGRRNELVNTLEHYIAPLWEDYHQEKNSRAKEGPSSPE' A
#
# COMPACT_ATOMS: atom_id res chain seq x y z
N MET A 1 7.07 -11.71 -24.99
CA MET A 1 6.51 -12.51 -23.90
C MET A 1 5.02 -12.22 -23.95
N ASP A 2 4.21 -13.21 -24.34
CA ASP A 2 2.76 -13.00 -24.50
C ASP A 2 2.14 -12.94 -23.10
N ILE A 3 1.51 -11.81 -22.81
CA ILE A 3 0.82 -11.56 -21.54
C ILE A 3 -0.56 -12.23 -21.68
N SER A 4 -0.94 -13.04 -20.69
CA SER A 4 -2.25 -13.68 -20.70
C SER A 4 -3.36 -12.64 -20.48
N SER A 5 -4.57 -12.96 -20.95
CA SER A 5 -5.74 -12.09 -20.79
C SER A 5 -6.05 -11.78 -19.31
N GLN A 6 -5.73 -12.72 -18.41
CA GLN A 6 -5.87 -12.53 -16.96
C GLN A 6 -4.86 -11.52 -16.43
N GLU A 7 -3.60 -11.61 -16.87
CA GLU A 7 -2.55 -10.65 -16.50
C GLU A 7 -2.86 -9.26 -17.05
N GLU A 8 -3.40 -9.17 -18.27
CA GLU A 8 -3.80 -7.91 -18.89
C GLU A 8 -4.96 -7.24 -18.14
N HIS A 9 -5.99 -8.00 -17.74
CA HIS A 9 -7.06 -7.49 -16.87
C HIS A 9 -6.54 -7.06 -15.49
N MET A 10 -5.59 -7.78 -14.91
CA MET A 10 -4.94 -7.38 -13.66
C MET A 10 -4.18 -6.07 -13.81
N ILE A 11 -3.40 -5.92 -14.88
CA ILE A 11 -2.63 -4.70 -15.17
C ILE A 11 -3.56 -3.51 -15.41
N GLN A 12 -4.65 -3.72 -16.15
CA GLN A 12 -5.66 -2.69 -16.40
C GLN A 12 -6.33 -2.24 -15.10
N ALA A 13 -6.76 -3.18 -14.25
CA ALA A 13 -7.33 -2.88 -12.94
C ALA A 13 -6.36 -2.12 -12.04
N LEU A 14 -5.07 -2.47 -12.07
CA LEU A 14 -4.02 -1.76 -11.31
C LEU A 14 -3.76 -0.34 -11.86
N ARG A 15 -3.94 -0.11 -13.16
CA ARG A 15 -3.78 1.22 -13.80
C ARG A 15 -4.97 2.14 -13.55
N GLU A 16 -6.17 1.58 -13.50
CA GLU A 16 -7.43 2.33 -13.31
C GLU A 16 -7.66 2.69 -11.84
N VAL A 17 -7.10 1.91 -10.91
CA VAL A 17 -7.14 2.22 -9.49
C VAL A 17 -6.08 3.25 -9.16
N ALA A 18 -6.50 4.46 -8.77
CA ALA A 18 -5.65 5.35 -8.00
C ALA A 18 -5.28 4.61 -6.70
N LEU A 19 -4.08 4.02 -6.64
CA LEU A 19 -3.62 3.33 -5.45
C LEU A 19 -3.63 4.33 -4.28
N PRO A 20 -4.32 4.03 -3.17
CA PRO A 20 -4.37 4.94 -2.05
C PRO A 20 -2.94 5.28 -1.60
N PRO A 21 -2.66 6.53 -1.19
CA PRO A 21 -1.31 6.98 -0.82
C PRO A 21 -0.57 6.03 0.13
N LEU A 22 -1.29 5.40 1.06
CA LEU A 22 -0.76 4.38 1.97
C LEU A 22 -0.13 3.18 1.24
N PHE A 23 -0.81 2.59 0.25
CA PHE A 23 -0.32 1.41 -0.47
C PHE A 23 0.93 1.74 -1.31
N VAL A 24 0.96 2.95 -1.90
CA VAL A 24 2.13 3.42 -2.65
C VAL A 24 3.33 3.59 -1.73
N LEU A 25 3.14 4.21 -0.55
CA LEU A 25 4.22 4.39 0.43
C LEU A 25 4.76 3.06 0.96
N ILE A 26 3.89 2.09 1.27
CA ILE A 26 4.29 0.74 1.69
C ILE A 26 5.12 0.05 0.58
N ARG A 27 4.68 0.16 -0.68
CA ARG A 27 5.42 -0.42 -1.80
C ARG A 27 6.81 0.18 -1.93
N ILE A 28 6.92 1.51 -1.93
CA ILE A 28 8.22 2.21 -2.01
C ILE A 28 9.13 1.80 -0.84
N ARG A 29 8.58 1.72 0.38
CA ARG A 29 9.33 1.28 1.57
C ARG A 29 9.88 -0.14 1.40
N ASN A 30 9.10 -1.04 0.82
CA ASN A 30 9.54 -2.42 0.57
C ASN A 30 10.55 -2.51 -0.58
N ASP A 31 10.37 -1.74 -1.64
CA ASP A 31 11.32 -1.70 -2.76
C ASP A 31 12.69 -1.19 -2.27
N ILE A 32 12.72 -0.14 -1.45
CA ILE A 32 13.96 0.38 -0.83
C ILE A 32 14.56 -0.62 0.14
N LEU A 33 13.76 -1.24 1.01
CA LEU A 33 14.26 -2.23 1.98
C LEU A 33 14.96 -3.42 1.28
N ASN A 34 14.47 -3.82 0.12
CA ASN A 34 15.01 -4.96 -0.63
C ASN A 34 16.13 -4.56 -1.61
N ASP A 35 16.40 -3.26 -1.81
CA ASP A 35 17.50 -2.80 -2.64
C ASP A 35 18.83 -2.89 -1.88
N THR A 36 19.48 -4.06 -1.99
CA THR A 36 20.80 -4.34 -1.40
C THR A 36 21.95 -4.05 -2.36
N VAL A 37 21.65 -3.66 -3.61
CA VAL A 37 22.65 -3.51 -4.68
C VAL A 37 22.95 -2.04 -4.96
N ASN A 38 21.93 -1.18 -4.97
CA ASN A 38 22.06 0.22 -5.36
C ASN A 38 22.04 1.20 -4.19
N ILE A 39 21.63 0.76 -3.00
CA ILE A 39 21.51 1.60 -1.80
C ILE A 39 22.37 1.04 -0.68
N GLU A 40 23.26 1.88 -0.17
CA GLU A 40 24.05 1.56 1.03
C GLU A 40 23.12 1.29 2.22
N GLU A 41 23.46 0.28 3.03
CA GLU A 41 22.65 -0.17 4.15
C GLU A 41 22.26 0.94 5.14
N GLY A 42 23.19 1.82 5.53
CA GLY A 42 22.90 2.93 6.43
C GLY A 42 21.83 3.87 5.87
N ARG A 43 22.00 4.29 4.61
CA ARG A 43 21.05 5.15 3.90
C ARG A 43 19.71 4.45 3.67
N ARG A 44 19.73 3.15 3.35
CA ARG A 44 18.52 2.34 3.22
C ARG A 44 17.71 2.35 4.52
N ASN A 45 18.36 2.13 5.65
CA ASN A 45 17.72 2.12 6.96
C ASN A 45 17.13 3.49 7.31
N GLU A 46 17.84 4.58 7.02
CA GLU A 46 17.32 5.95 7.22
C GLU A 46 16.07 6.23 6.38
N LEU A 47 16.08 5.84 5.10
CA LEU A 47 14.94 6.00 4.20
C LEU A 47 13.74 5.16 4.65
N VAL A 48 13.96 3.90 5.03
CA VAL A 48 12.91 3.01 5.56
C VAL A 48 12.30 3.60 6.82
N ASN A 49 13.12 4.01 7.78
CA ASN A 49 12.64 4.62 9.02
C ASN A 49 11.84 5.90 8.75
N THR A 50 12.31 6.73 7.82
CA THR A 50 11.58 7.95 7.42
C THR A 50 10.21 7.61 6.83
N LEU A 51 10.14 6.63 5.93
CA LEU A 51 8.87 6.18 5.35
C LEU A 51 7.93 5.57 6.39
N GLU A 52 8.44 4.86 7.38
CA GLU A 52 7.63 4.31 8.48
C GLU A 52 6.94 5.40 9.30
N HIS A 53 7.56 6.56 9.51
CA HIS A 53 6.92 7.70 10.19
C HIS A 53 5.71 8.25 9.42
N TYR A 54 5.70 8.16 8.09
CA TYR A 54 4.57 8.57 7.27
C TYR A 54 3.52 7.47 7.09
N ILE A 55 3.96 6.20 7.04
CA ILE A 55 3.06 5.05 6.89
C ILE A 55 2.24 4.81 8.16
N ALA A 56 2.85 4.92 9.34
CA ALA A 56 2.20 4.63 10.62
C ALA A 56 0.85 5.34 10.82
N PRO A 57 0.74 6.68 10.72
CA PRO A 57 -0.54 7.37 10.90
C PRO A 57 -1.57 6.99 9.84
N LEU A 58 -1.14 6.87 8.58
CA LEU A 58 -2.03 6.46 7.48
C LEU A 58 -2.57 5.03 7.66
N TRP A 59 -1.75 4.14 8.22
CA TRP A 59 -2.14 2.77 8.53
C TRP A 59 -3.17 2.72 9.67
N GLU A 60 -2.97 3.53 10.72
CA GLU A 60 -3.93 3.69 11.82
C GLU A 60 -5.27 4.23 11.32
N ASP A 61 -5.25 5.32 10.54
CA ASP A 61 -6.45 5.92 9.96
C ASP A 61 -7.23 4.91 9.11
N TYR A 62 -6.54 4.16 8.23
CA TYR A 62 -7.15 3.12 7.40
C TYR A 62 -7.83 2.03 8.24
N HIS A 63 -7.20 1.58 9.33
CA HIS A 63 -7.78 0.55 10.20
C HIS A 63 -8.93 1.08 11.07
N GLN A 64 -8.86 2.34 11.52
CA GLN A 64 -9.94 2.98 12.26
C GLN A 64 -11.17 3.21 11.38
N GLU A 65 -10.98 3.67 10.15
CA GLU A 65 -12.06 3.85 9.18
C GLU A 65 -12.71 2.50 8.82
N LYS A 66 -11.90 1.47 8.55
CA LYS A 66 -12.38 0.13 8.28
C LYS A 66 -13.17 -0.45 9.46
N ASN A 67 -12.70 -0.27 10.69
CA ASN A 67 -13.39 -0.73 11.89
C ASN A 67 -14.70 0.05 12.16
N SER A 68 -14.74 1.34 11.82
CA SER A 68 -15.94 2.18 11.95
C SER A 68 -17.01 1.75 10.95
N ARG A 69 -16.63 1.55 9.67
CA ARG A 69 -17.53 1.03 8.63
C ARG A 69 -18.03 -0.40 8.91
N ALA A 70 -17.24 -1.22 9.62
CA ALA A 70 -17.65 -2.56 10.03
C ALA A 70 -18.65 -2.55 11.21
N LYS A 71 -18.66 -1.50 12.03
CA LYS A 71 -19.62 -1.32 13.13
C LYS A 71 -20.94 -0.73 12.67
N GLU A 72 -20.95 0.00 11.55
CA GLU A 72 -22.15 0.46 10.83
C GLU A 72 -22.66 -0.63 9.87
N GLY A 73 -22.85 -1.86 10.38
CA GLY A 73 -23.49 -2.93 9.62
C GLY A 73 -24.86 -2.50 9.05
N PRO A 74 -25.34 -3.13 7.96
CA PRO A 74 -26.53 -2.68 7.25
C PRO A 74 -27.69 -2.57 8.23
N SER A 75 -28.27 -1.38 8.34
CA SER A 75 -29.53 -1.18 9.04
C SER A 75 -30.55 -2.12 8.38
N SER A 76 -30.91 -3.22 9.06
CA SER A 76 -32.00 -4.07 8.62
C SER A 76 -33.25 -3.19 8.49
N PRO A 77 -33.92 -3.17 7.33
CA PRO A 77 -35.26 -2.62 7.26
C PRO A 77 -36.20 -3.52 8.05
N GLU A 78 -37.03 -2.91 8.89
CA GLU A 78 -38.10 -3.54 9.68
C GLU A 78 -39.08 -4.34 8.82
#